data_AF-A0A924YSA0-F1
#
_entry.id   AF-A0A924YSA0-F1
#
_cell.length_a   1.000
_cell.length_b   1.000
_cell.length_c   1.000
_cell.angle_alpha   90.00
_cell.angle_beta   90.00
_cell.angle_gamma   90.00
#
_symmetry.space_group_name_H-M   'P 1'
#
loop_
_entity.id
_entity.type
_entity.pdbx_description
1 polymer ?
#
loop_
_entity_poly.entity_id
_entity_poly.type
_entity_poly.pdbx_seq_one_letter_code
_entity_poly.pdbx_strand_id
1 'polypeptide(L)' 'MTREETSVFEPKIKIERALYERLTQIAAQAGYSSVEEFVQHVLEKTAAELETAQSEAEVRKRMKGLGYIE' A
#
# COMPACT_ATOMS: atom_id res chain seq x y z
N MET A 1 -20.55 10.00 -29.64
CA MET A 1 -19.49 9.28 -28.90
C MET A 1 -19.14 10.12 -27.69
N THR A 2 -19.99 10.07 -26.67
CA THR A 2 -19.84 10.85 -25.44
C THR A 2 -18.81 10.13 -24.58
N ARG A 3 -17.70 10.80 -24.27
CA ARG A 3 -16.69 10.26 -23.37
C ARG A 3 -17.33 10.11 -21.99
N GLU A 4 -17.41 8.89 -21.48
CA GLU A 4 -17.75 8.66 -20.08
C GLU A 4 -16.68 9.36 -19.24
N GLU A 5 -17.08 10.43 -18.54
CA GLU A 5 -16.28 11.01 -17.47
C GLU A 5 -16.14 9.94 -16.41
N THR A 6 -14.97 9.31 -16.34
CA THR A 6 -14.61 8.41 -15.25
C THR A 6 -14.62 9.23 -13.96
N SER A 7 -15.73 9.20 -13.23
CA SER A 7 -15.82 9.74 -11.87
C SER A 7 -14.73 9.05 -11.04
N VAL A 8 -13.69 9.79 -10.67
CA VAL A 8 -12.63 9.28 -9.81
C VAL A 8 -13.28 8.87 -8.48
N PHE A 9 -13.14 7.61 -8.10
CA PHE A 9 -13.62 7.11 -6.81
C PHE A 9 -12.60 7.51 -5.73
N GLU A 10 -12.98 8.43 -4.87
CA GLU A 10 -12.14 8.94 -3.77
C GLU A 10 -12.67 8.44 -2.41
N PRO A 11 -12.29 7.23 -1.97
CA PRO A 11 -12.70 6.71 -0.68
C PRO A 11 -12.07 7.53 0.46
N LYS A 12 -12.89 8.05 1.37
CA LYS A 12 -12.43 8.82 2.54
C LYS A 12 -12.20 7.90 3.74
N ILE A 13 -10.97 7.87 4.24
CA ILE A 13 -10.59 7.12 5.45
C ILE A 13 -10.48 8.10 6.61
N LYS A 14 -11.21 7.85 7.70
CA LYS A 14 -11.08 8.66 8.93
C LYS A 14 -9.81 8.24 9.67
N ILE A 15 -8.99 9.23 10.02
CA ILE A 15 -7.77 9.06 10.80
C ILE A 15 -7.93 9.85 12.10
N GLU A 16 -7.50 9.26 13.22
CA GLU A 16 -7.49 9.94 14.50
C GLU A 16 -6.52 11.15 14.45
N ARG A 17 -6.88 12.25 15.12
CA ARG A 17 -6.17 13.52 15.00
C ARG A 17 -4.71 13.41 15.44
N ALA A 18 -4.43 12.82 16.61
CA ALA A 18 -3.07 12.68 17.11
C ALA A 18 -2.21 11.78 16.19
N LEU A 19 -2.81 10.73 15.62
CA LEU A 19 -2.15 9.95 14.57
C LEU A 19 -1.83 10.82 13.33
N TYR A 20 -2.79 11.60 12.83
CA TYR A 20 -2.56 12.47 11.66
C TYR A 20 -1.48 13.52 11.91
N GLU A 21 -1.45 14.13 13.09
CA GLU A 21 -0.40 15.07 13.50
C GLU A 21 0.97 14.40 13.50
N ARG A 22 1.07 13.18 14.06
CA ARG A 22 2.30 12.39 14.04
C ARG A 22 2.74 12.05 12.61
N LEU A 23 1.81 11.62 11.75
CA LEU A 23 2.09 11.31 10.34
C LEU A 23 2.59 12.56 9.60
N THR A 24 2.02 13.74 9.89
CA THR A 24 2.46 15.01 9.31
C THR A 24 3.91 15.34 9.69
N GLN A 25 4.28 15.17 10.97
CA GLN A 25 5.65 15.37 11.42
C GLN A 25 6.63 14.38 10.77
N ILE A 26 6.25 13.11 10.67
CA ILE A 26 7.05 12.07 10.03
C ILE A 26 7.23 12.36 8.54
N ALA A 27 6.16 12.72 7.84
CA ALA A 27 6.19 13.06 6.42
C ALA A 27 7.18 14.20 6.14
N ALA A 28 7.12 15.28 6.92
CA ALA A 28 8.04 16.41 6.79
C ALA A 28 9.51 16.01 7.05
N GLN A 29 9.77 15.21 8.09
CA GLN A 29 11.12 14.73 8.41
C GLN A 29 11.68 13.80 7.33
N ALA A 30 10.81 13.00 6.70
CA ALA A 30 11.19 12.10 5.62
C ALA A 30 11.23 12.78 4.24
N GLY A 31 10.97 14.08 4.15
CA GLY A 31 11.10 14.87 2.92
C GLY A 31 9.92 14.76 1.95
N TYR A 32 8.77 14.28 2.42
CA TYR A 32 7.55 14.19 1.63
C TYR A 32 6.94 15.58 1.39
N SER A 33 6.31 15.77 0.23
CA SER A 33 5.69 17.06 -0.13
C SER A 33 4.38 17.33 0.62
N SER A 34 3.71 16.27 1.08
CA SER A 34 2.49 16.33 1.87
C SER A 34 2.29 15.05 2.68
N VAL A 35 1.49 15.13 3.75
CA VAL A 35 1.10 13.95 4.54
C VAL A 35 0.25 12.97 3.72
N GLU A 36 -0.52 13.45 2.74
CA GLU A 36 -1.31 12.63 1.82
C GLU A 36 -0.42 11.75 0.95
N GLU A 37 0.64 12.32 0.36
CA GLU A 37 1.60 11.57 -0.45
C GLU A 37 2.32 10.51 0.39
N PHE A 38 2.73 10.87 1.61
CA PHE A 38 3.31 9.92 2.56
C PHE A 38 2.36 8.76 2.89
N VAL A 39 1.10 9.05 3.22
CA VAL A 39 0.11 8.02 3.57
C VAL A 39 -0.14 7.11 2.37
N GLN A 40 -0.30 7.67 1.17
CA GLN A 40 -0.46 6.88 -0.04
C GLN A 40 0.73 5.95 -0.29
N HIS A 41 1.95 6.49 -0.24
CA HIS A 41 3.17 5.72 -0.44
C HIS A 41 3.30 4.56 0.56
N VAL A 42 2.98 4.81 1.84
CA VAL A 42 3.02 3.76 2.88
C VAL A 42 1.97 2.68 2.62
N LEU A 43 0.75 3.06 2.21
CA LEU A 43 -0.30 2.09 1.87
C LEU A 43 0.09 1.23 0.67
N GLU A 44 0.59 1.85 -0.40
CA GLU A 44 1.05 1.13 -1.60
C GLU A 44 2.20 0.18 -1.27
N LYS A 45 3.19 0.65 -0.51
CA LYS A 45 4.31 -0.18 -0.07
C LYS A 45 3.83 -1.39 0.75
N THR A 46 2.97 -1.15 1.73
CA THR A 46 2.47 -2.21 2.61
C THR A 46 1.65 -3.25 1.83
N ALA A 47 0.83 -2.79 0.89
CA ALA A 47 0.07 -3.70 0.01
C ALA A 47 1.01 -4.58 -0.83
N ALA A 48 2.00 -3.97 -1.49
CA ALA A 48 2.96 -4.69 -2.32
C ALA A 48 3.79 -5.71 -1.52
N GLU A 49 4.20 -5.38 -0.28
CA GLU A 49 4.90 -6.29 0.62
C GLU A 49 4.04 -7.52 0.96
N LEU A 50 2.75 -7.32 1.24
CA LEU A 50 1.82 -8.42 1.55
C LEU A 50 1.50 -9.29 0.33
N GLU A 51 1.32 -8.68 -0.85
CA GLU A 51 1.10 -9.40 -2.11
C GLU A 51 2.32 -10.24 -2.52
N THR A 52 3.52 -9.69 -2.31
CA THR A 52 4.79 -10.39 -2.55
C THR A 52 4.94 -11.57 -1.59
N ALA A 53 4.68 -11.35 -0.29
CA ALA A 53 4.76 -12.40 0.71
C ALA A 53 3.77 -13.56 0.44
N GLN A 54 2.55 -13.25 -0.01
CA GLN A 54 1.60 -14.27 -0.46
C GLN A 54 2.13 -15.03 -1.68
N SER A 55 2.65 -14.33 -2.68
CA SER A 55 3.20 -14.93 -3.91
C SER A 55 4.38 -15.85 -3.61
N GLU A 56 5.30 -15.44 -2.73
CA GLU A 56 6.42 -16.28 -2.30
C GLU A 56 5.96 -17.53 -1.55
N ALA A 57 4.96 -17.40 -0.67
CA ALA A 57 4.38 -18.54 0.03
C ALA A 57 3.73 -19.54 -0.95
N GLU A 58 3.02 -19.05 -1.97
CA GLU A 58 2.43 -19.87 -3.02
C GLU A 58 3.48 -20.56 -3.90
N VAL A 59 4.54 -19.84 -4.29
CA VAL A 59 5.67 -20.39 -5.05
C VAL A 59 6.38 -21.49 -4.26
N ARG A 60 6.69 -21.25 -2.98
CA ARG A 60 7.30 -22.26 -2.10
C ARG A 60 6.41 -23.49 -1.95
N LYS A 61 5.10 -23.30 -1.77
CA LYS A 61 4.14 -24.42 -1.72
C LYS A 61 4.16 -25.25 -3.01
N ARG A 62 4.23 -24.59 -4.17
CA ARG A 62 4.33 -25.26 -5.48
C ARG A 62 5.64 -26.01 -5.65
N MET A 63 6.78 -25.41 -5.25
CA MET A 63 8.09 -26.06 -5.32
C MET A 63 8.19 -27.26 -4.37
N LYS A 64 7.61 -27.18 -3.17
CA LYS A 64 7.51 -28.31 -2.23
C LYS A 64 6.67 -29.46 -2.78
N GLY A 65 5.53 -29.17 -3.40
CA GLY A 65 4.69 -30.17 -4.06
C GLY A 65 5.34 -30.85 -5.27
N LEU A 66 6.33 -30.20 -5.87
CA LEU A 66 7.12 -30.73 -6.98
C LEU A 66 8.45 -31.37 -6.54
N GLY A 67 8.76 -31.37 -5.23
CA GLY A 67 9.97 -32.00 -4.67
C GLY A 67 11.28 -31.23 -4.84
N TYR A 68 11.23 -29.93 -5.15
CA TYR A 68 12.43 -29.10 -5.33
C TYR A 68 12.99 -28.52 -4.01
N ILE A 69 12.19 -28.50 -2.94
CA ILE A 69 12.57 -28.00 -1.61
C ILE A 69 11.85 -28.82 -0.52
N GLU A 70 12.54 -29.11 0.60
CA GLU A 70 12.01 -29.86 1.76
C GLU A 70 11.33 -28.96 2.81
#